data_AF-A0A0A8WRX8-F1
#
_entry.id   AF-A0A0A8WRX8-F1
#
_cell.length_a   1.000
_cell.length_b   1.000
_cell.length_c   1.000
_cell.angle_alpha   90.00
_cell.angle_beta   90.00
_cell.angle_gamma   90.00
#
_symmetry.space_group_name_H-M   'P 1'
#
loop_
_entity.id
_entity.type
_entity.pdbx_description
1 polymer ?
#
loop_
_entity_poly.entity_id
_entity_poly.type
_entity_poly.pdbx_seq_one_letter_code
_entity_poly.pdbx_strand_id
1 'polypeptide(L)'
;MTTAKSFIALSEEAARDSNLPKKLIQYLANNEHIELPLRPMDNIGLFYIHKIWQDKEFAIKMLENFTKKQRMLMIRDVGTNKIERYILTRFMRQYANNPERKLYVYDVAGEVMRHFNLPQQHTTMIAKLTEKIRNRAYKQAKDPFKLNQYMDIASPSKSKI
;
A
#
# COMPACT_ATOMS: atom_id res chain seq x y z
N MET A 1 -18.66 20.58 -16.45
CA MET A 1 -18.69 19.79 -15.18
C MET A 1 -19.16 18.38 -15.49
N THR A 2 -18.25 17.42 -15.52
CA THR A 2 -18.56 16.00 -15.73
C THR A 2 -19.21 15.44 -14.47
N THR A 3 -20.40 14.86 -14.55
CA THR A 3 -21.06 14.28 -13.37
C THR A 3 -20.27 13.10 -12.80
N ALA A 4 -20.37 12.84 -11.50
CA ALA A 4 -19.66 11.72 -10.87
C ALA A 4 -19.98 10.36 -11.53
N LYS A 5 -21.23 10.16 -11.98
CA LYS A 5 -21.64 8.97 -12.74
C LYS A 5 -20.97 8.89 -14.11
N SER A 6 -20.86 9.99 -14.85
CA SER A 6 -20.20 9.99 -16.16
C SER A 6 -18.69 9.83 -16.03
N PHE A 7 -18.06 10.38 -14.99
CA PHE A 7 -16.63 10.15 -14.71
C PHE A 7 -16.30 8.67 -14.46
N ILE A 8 -17.14 7.97 -13.69
CA ILE A 8 -16.95 6.54 -13.41
C ILE A 8 -17.07 5.71 -14.68
N ALA A 9 -18.09 5.98 -15.51
CA ALA A 9 -18.30 5.27 -16.77
C ALA A 9 -17.14 5.49 -17.76
N LEU A 10 -16.70 6.74 -17.93
CA LEU A 10 -15.56 7.08 -18.80
C LEU A 10 -14.25 6.45 -18.31
N SER A 11 -14.06 6.34 -16.99
CA SER A 11 -12.90 5.65 -16.42
C SER A 11 -12.92 4.14 -16.68
N GLU A 12 -14.09 3.53 -16.75
CA GLU A 12 -14.25 2.09 -17.04
C GLU A 12 -14.02 1.76 -18.51
N GLU A 13 -14.40 2.66 -19.40
CA GLU A 13 -14.10 2.57 -20.84
C GLU A 13 -12.61 2.73 -21.08
N ALA A 14 -12.01 3.82 -20.58
CA ALA A 14 -10.58 4.08 -20.65
C ALA A 14 -9.70 2.93 -20.10
N ALA A 15 -10.14 2.29 -19.01
CA ALA A 15 -9.43 1.15 -18.43
C ALA A 15 -9.46 -0.10 -19.32
N ARG A 16 -10.57 -0.32 -20.06
CA ARG A 16 -10.70 -1.42 -21.01
C ARG A 16 -9.76 -1.24 -22.19
N ASP A 17 -9.71 -0.03 -22.75
CA ASP A 17 -8.93 0.25 -23.96
C ASP A 17 -7.42 0.26 -23.71
N SER A 18 -7.00 0.80 -22.56
CA SER A 18 -5.58 0.91 -22.20
C SER A 18 -5.00 -0.34 -21.52
N ASN A 19 -5.84 -1.32 -21.18
CA ASN A 19 -5.46 -2.48 -20.37
C ASN A 19 -4.80 -2.11 -19.03
N LEU A 20 -5.19 -0.96 -18.46
CA LEU A 20 -4.71 -0.45 -17.18
C LEU A 20 -5.80 -0.53 -16.10
N PRO A 21 -5.43 -0.69 -14.82
CA PRO A 21 -6.42 -0.72 -13.74
C PRO A 21 -7.24 0.57 -13.68
N LYS A 22 -8.57 0.46 -13.54
CA LYS A 22 -9.49 1.60 -13.38
C LYS A 22 -9.04 2.62 -12.33
N LYS A 23 -8.52 2.16 -11.20
CA LYS A 23 -8.02 3.05 -10.13
C LYS A 23 -6.84 3.91 -10.58
N LEU A 24 -5.97 3.36 -11.44
CA LEU A 24 -4.85 4.10 -12.00
C LEU A 24 -5.35 5.16 -12.98
N ILE A 25 -6.30 4.82 -13.85
CA ILE A 25 -6.94 5.79 -14.76
C ILE A 25 -7.60 6.93 -13.98
N GLN A 26 -8.38 6.59 -12.94
CA GLN A 26 -9.00 7.59 -12.07
C GLN A 26 -7.96 8.48 -11.38
N TYR A 27 -6.87 7.90 -10.90
CA TYR A 27 -5.77 8.66 -10.32
C TYR A 27 -5.13 9.62 -11.33
N LEU A 28 -4.82 9.15 -12.55
CA LEU A 28 -4.22 9.98 -13.58
C LEU A 28 -5.16 11.12 -14.01
N ALA A 29 -6.45 10.84 -14.18
CA ALA A 29 -7.45 11.85 -14.53
C ALA A 29 -7.64 12.90 -13.41
N ASN A 30 -7.68 12.45 -12.15
CA ASN A 30 -7.81 13.36 -11.01
C ASN A 30 -6.59 14.26 -10.78
N ASN A 31 -5.41 13.86 -11.29
CA ASN A 31 -4.18 14.66 -11.23
C ASN A 31 -3.88 15.35 -12.57
N GLU A 32 -4.86 15.43 -13.48
CA GLU A 32 -4.75 16.14 -14.76
C GLU A 32 -3.64 15.61 -15.68
N HIS A 33 -3.21 14.36 -15.50
CA HIS A 33 -2.23 13.71 -16.38
C HIS A 33 -2.85 13.21 -17.69
N ILE A 34 -4.15 12.94 -17.67
CA ILE A 34 -4.96 12.52 -18.83
C ILE A 34 -6.34 13.19 -18.72
N GLU A 35 -7.02 13.34 -19.86
CA GLU A 35 -8.39 13.83 -19.90
C GLU A 35 -9.36 12.66 -20.14
N LEU A 36 -10.59 12.78 -19.63
CA LEU A 36 -11.67 11.83 -19.89
C LEU A 36 -12.82 12.54 -20.63
N PRO A 37 -13.30 12.02 -21.78
CA PRO A 37 -12.84 10.82 -22.50
C PRO A 37 -11.39 10.94 -22.98
N LEU A 38 -10.70 9.80 -23.10
CA LEU A 38 -9.28 9.78 -23.47
C LEU A 38 -9.06 10.43 -24.84
N ARG A 39 -8.14 11.39 -24.90
CA ARG A 39 -7.70 11.93 -26.18
C ARG A 39 -6.84 10.88 -26.90
N PRO A 40 -6.72 10.95 -28.23
CA PRO A 40 -5.83 10.05 -28.98
C PRO A 40 -4.39 10.02 -28.45
N MET A 41 -3.85 11.18 -28.05
CA MET A 41 -2.52 11.28 -27.45
C MET A 41 -2.43 10.62 -26.07
N ASP A 42 -3.48 10.74 -25.24
CA ASP A 42 -3.52 10.10 -23.93
C ASP A 42 -3.54 8.57 -24.09
N ASN A 43 -4.28 8.05 -25.07
CA ASN A 43 -4.29 6.63 -25.43
C ASN A 43 -2.90 6.11 -25.83
N ILE A 44 -2.20 6.84 -26.70
CA ILE A 44 -0.84 6.50 -27.11
C ILE A 44 0.11 6.52 -25.90
N GLY A 45 0.01 7.55 -25.05
CA GLY A 45 0.81 7.66 -23.83
C GLY A 45 0.58 6.50 -22.87
N LEU A 46 -0.69 6.16 -22.60
CA LEU A 46 -1.06 5.04 -21.72
C LEU A 46 -0.59 3.70 -22.28
N PHE A 47 -0.66 3.50 -23.60
CA PHE A 47 -0.12 2.31 -24.26
C PHE A 47 1.39 2.17 -24.02
N TYR A 48 2.17 3.23 -24.26
CA TYR A 48 3.62 3.19 -24.04
C TYR A 48 3.96 3.03 -22.56
N ILE A 49 3.25 3.71 -21.65
CA ILE A 49 3.41 3.50 -20.20
C ILE A 49 3.17 2.04 -19.86
N HIS A 50 2.07 1.43 -20.32
CA HIS A 50 1.81 0.01 -20.06
C HIS A 50 2.96 -0.89 -20.52
N LYS A 51 3.51 -0.65 -21.72
CA LYS A 51 4.63 -1.41 -22.27
C LYS A 51 5.93 -1.20 -21.50
N ILE A 52 6.29 0.05 -21.23
CA ILE A 52 7.52 0.43 -20.52
C ILE A 52 7.52 -0.15 -19.09
N TRP A 53 6.38 -0.09 -18.41
CA TRP A 53 6.25 -0.61 -17.04
C TRP A 53 6.19 -2.15 -16.97
N GLN A 54 5.92 -2.83 -18.08
CA GLN A 54 6.05 -4.29 -18.19
C GLN A 54 7.49 -4.75 -18.46
N ASP A 55 8.36 -3.86 -18.96
CA ASP A 55 9.75 -4.17 -19.19
C ASP A 55 10.50 -4.27 -17.85
N LYS A 56 10.98 -5.48 -17.55
CA LYS A 56 11.70 -5.78 -16.31
C LYS A 56 13.00 -4.99 -16.19
N GLU A 57 13.76 -4.84 -17.27
CA GLU A 57 15.04 -4.13 -17.25
C GLU A 57 14.82 -2.63 -17.04
N PHE A 58 13.82 -2.08 -17.71
CA PHE A 58 13.43 -0.68 -17.52
C PHE A 58 12.99 -0.42 -16.07
N ALA A 59 12.13 -1.28 -15.53
CA ALA A 59 11.68 -1.17 -14.14
C ALA A 59 12.86 -1.27 -13.15
N ILE A 60 13.83 -2.17 -13.39
CA ILE A 60 15.05 -2.28 -12.58
C ILE A 60 15.82 -0.96 -12.61
N LYS A 61 16.11 -0.42 -13.80
CA LYS A 61 16.84 0.85 -13.96
C LYS A 61 16.13 2.04 -13.30
N MET A 62 14.81 2.13 -13.45
CA MET A 62 14.03 3.16 -12.75
C MET A 62 14.18 3.06 -11.23
N LEU A 63 14.24 1.83 -10.70
CA LEU A 63 14.39 1.57 -9.27
C LEU A 63 15.83 1.75 -8.74
N GLU A 64 16.85 1.83 -9.61
CA GLU A 64 18.25 2.04 -9.21
C GLU A 64 18.45 3.38 -8.50
N ASN A 65 17.73 4.41 -8.94
CA ASN A 65 17.78 5.75 -8.37
C ASN A 65 17.10 5.86 -6.99
N PHE A 66 16.36 4.83 -6.58
CA PHE A 66 15.70 4.80 -5.29
C PHE A 66 16.59 4.10 -4.25
N THR A 67 16.70 4.71 -3.07
CA THR A 67 17.35 4.07 -1.93
C THR A 67 16.67 2.75 -1.57
N LYS A 68 17.41 1.81 -0.94
CA LYS A 68 16.83 0.55 -0.43
C LYS A 68 15.56 0.80 0.40
N LYS A 69 15.54 1.87 1.21
CA LYS A 69 14.37 2.28 2.00
C LYS A 69 13.17 2.64 1.10
N GLN A 70 13.37 3.44 0.05
CA GLN A 70 12.31 3.81 -0.89
C GLN A 70 11.81 2.62 -1.72
N ARG A 71 12.71 1.78 -2.24
CA ARG A 71 12.32 0.54 -2.94
C ARG A 71 11.48 -0.37 -2.05
N MET A 72 11.90 -0.56 -0.79
CA MET A 72 11.15 -1.35 0.18
C MET A 72 9.80 -0.73 0.54
N LEU A 73 9.67 0.60 0.51
CA LEU A 73 8.39 1.29 0.69
C LEU A 73 7.46 1.08 -0.51
N MET A 74 7.98 1.08 -1.74
CA MET A 74 7.20 0.82 -2.96
C MET A 74 6.74 -0.63 -3.05
N ILE A 75 7.59 -1.58 -2.65
CA ILE A 75 7.29 -3.02 -2.65
C ILE A 75 6.35 -3.40 -1.49
N ARG A 76 6.42 -2.71 -0.35
CA ARG A 76 5.73 -3.14 0.88
C ARG A 76 4.21 -3.00 0.85
N ASP A 77 3.66 -2.05 0.12
CA ASP A 77 2.22 -1.88 -0.12
C ASP A 77 1.93 -0.50 -0.68
N VAL A 78 1.43 -0.45 -1.91
CA VAL A 78 0.66 0.71 -2.38
C VAL A 78 -0.70 0.65 -1.68
N GLY A 79 -0.79 1.16 -0.44
CA GLY A 79 -2.09 1.30 0.24
C GLY A 79 -2.12 1.33 1.76
N THR A 80 -1.05 0.97 2.48
CA THR A 80 -1.07 1.01 3.95
C THR A 80 -0.66 2.38 4.51
N ASN A 81 -1.62 3.09 5.09
CA ASN A 81 -1.39 4.34 5.81
C ASN A 81 -0.52 4.11 7.08
N LYS A 82 -0.05 5.19 7.73
CA LYS A 82 0.87 5.11 8.89
C LYS A 82 0.33 4.22 10.03
N ILE A 83 -0.98 4.30 10.30
CA ILE A 83 -1.66 3.50 11.33
C ILE A 83 -1.67 2.03 10.93
N GLU A 84 -2.04 1.73 9.69
CA GLU A 84 -2.11 0.35 9.21
C GLU A 84 -0.74 -0.32 9.25
N ARG A 85 0.30 0.44 8.93
CA ARG A 85 1.69 -0.01 9.00
C ARG A 85 2.14 -0.30 10.42
N TYR A 86 1.77 0.56 11.38
CA TYR A 86 2.06 0.32 12.79
C TYR A 86 1.44 -1.00 13.24
N ILE A 87 0.14 -1.18 12.97
CA ILE A 87 -0.60 -2.40 13.32
C ILE A 87 0.04 -3.64 12.68
N LEU A 88 0.30 -3.58 11.37
CA LEU A 88 0.90 -4.69 10.63
C LEU A 88 2.26 -5.08 11.22
N THR A 89 3.10 -4.08 11.50
CA THR A 89 4.41 -4.31 12.11
C THR A 89 4.31 -4.93 13.50
N ARG A 90 3.35 -4.49 14.33
CA ARG A 90 3.13 -5.04 15.67
C ARG A 90 2.77 -6.52 15.61
N PHE A 91 1.85 -6.92 14.73
CA PHE A 91 1.49 -8.34 14.57
C PHE A 91 2.61 -9.17 13.93
N MET A 92 3.29 -8.67 12.90
CA MET A 92 4.41 -9.39 12.28
C MET A 92 5.55 -9.64 13.27
N ARG A 93 5.90 -8.65 14.10
CA ARG A 93 6.88 -8.83 15.19
C ARG A 93 6.43 -9.85 16.23
N GLN A 94 5.14 -9.87 16.56
CA GLN A 94 4.60 -10.86 17.49
C GLN A 94 4.77 -12.28 16.92
N TYR A 95 4.36 -12.50 15.68
CA TYR A 95 4.48 -13.82 15.05
C TYR A 95 5.93 -14.29 14.92
N ALA A 96 6.85 -13.35 14.69
CA ALA A 96 8.24 -13.67 14.49
C ALA A 96 9.01 -13.93 15.82
N ASN A 97 8.69 -13.19 16.89
CA ASN A 97 9.39 -13.34 18.17
C ASN A 97 8.71 -14.32 19.14
N ASN A 98 7.38 -14.41 19.11
CA ASN A 98 6.58 -15.17 20.08
C ASN A 98 5.33 -15.77 19.41
N PRO A 99 5.49 -16.75 18.50
CA PRO A 99 4.39 -17.29 17.69
C PRO A 99 3.25 -17.89 18.51
N GLU A 100 3.53 -18.40 19.71
CA GLU A 100 2.53 -19.03 20.59
C GLU A 100 1.70 -18.03 21.38
N ARG A 101 2.21 -16.82 21.59
CA ARG A 101 1.51 -15.79 22.37
C ARG A 101 0.54 -15.03 21.47
N LYS A 102 -0.73 -15.00 21.87
CA LYS A 102 -1.77 -14.24 21.17
C LYS A 102 -1.70 -12.78 21.58
N LEU A 103 -1.67 -11.89 20.58
CA LEU A 103 -1.84 -10.46 20.76
C LEU A 103 -3.29 -10.08 20.46
N TYR A 104 -3.97 -9.46 21.41
CA TYR A 104 -5.38 -9.13 21.26
C TYR A 104 -5.56 -7.84 20.46
N VAL A 105 -6.64 -7.81 19.69
CA VAL A 105 -6.96 -6.71 18.77
C VAL A 105 -7.22 -5.42 19.52
N TYR A 106 -7.93 -5.50 20.65
CA TYR A 106 -8.22 -4.32 21.48
C TYR A 106 -6.98 -3.75 22.14
N ASP A 107 -5.99 -4.57 22.49
CA ASP A 107 -4.72 -4.09 23.03
C ASP A 107 -3.96 -3.28 21.99
N VAL A 108 -3.85 -3.82 20.76
CA VAL A 108 -3.17 -3.13 19.65
C VAL A 108 -3.96 -1.89 19.21
N ALA A 109 -5.29 -1.95 19.20
CA ALA A 109 -6.13 -0.80 18.91
C ALA A 109 -5.93 0.30 19.97
N GLY A 110 -5.86 -0.06 21.25
CA GLY A 110 -5.56 0.87 22.34
C GLY A 110 -4.16 1.47 22.23
N GLU A 111 -3.16 0.66 21.87
CA GLU A 111 -1.80 1.16 21.57
C GLU A 111 -1.81 2.18 20.43
N VAL A 112 -2.52 1.89 19.33
CA VAL A 112 -2.66 2.79 18.17
C VAL A 112 -3.31 4.10 18.59
N MET A 113 -4.43 4.03 19.33
CA MET A 113 -5.16 5.20 19.79
C MET A 113 -4.25 6.13 20.62
N ARG A 114 -3.44 5.56 21.53
CA ARG A 114 -2.45 6.30 22.32
C ARG A 114 -1.29 6.83 21.47
N HIS A 115 -0.70 5.99 20.62
CA HIS A 115 0.47 6.36 19.82
C HIS A 115 0.19 7.49 18.82
N PHE A 116 -1.03 7.53 18.28
CA PHE A 116 -1.45 8.54 17.29
C PHE A 116 -2.37 9.62 17.87
N ASN A 117 -2.57 9.67 19.20
CA ASN A 117 -3.44 10.63 19.88
C ASN A 117 -4.85 10.72 19.26
N LEU A 118 -5.48 9.57 19.00
CA LEU A 118 -6.78 9.51 18.34
C LEU A 118 -7.92 9.72 19.35
N PRO A 119 -8.98 10.46 18.99
CA PRO A 119 -10.15 10.62 19.84
C PRO A 119 -10.86 9.29 20.15
N GLN A 120 -11.34 9.13 21.39
CA GLN A 120 -11.94 7.89 21.90
C GLN A 120 -13.11 7.36 21.03
N GLN A 121 -13.84 8.25 20.36
CA GLN A 121 -14.92 7.91 19.42
C GLN A 121 -14.48 6.99 18.28
N HIS A 122 -13.19 6.96 17.93
CA HIS A 122 -12.65 6.11 16.87
C HIS A 122 -12.29 4.69 17.31
N THR A 123 -12.45 4.35 18.60
CA THR A 123 -12.01 3.05 19.16
C THR A 123 -12.57 1.86 18.36
N THR A 124 -13.87 1.85 18.06
CA THR A 124 -14.51 0.76 17.31
C THR A 124 -14.02 0.69 15.86
N MET A 125 -13.77 1.84 15.23
CA MET A 125 -13.23 1.90 13.88
C MET A 125 -11.80 1.35 13.83
N ILE A 126 -10.96 1.77 14.78
CA ILE A 126 -9.57 1.32 14.89
C ILE A 126 -9.50 -0.17 15.25
N ALA A 127 -10.39 -0.68 16.11
CA ALA A 127 -10.48 -2.11 16.39
C ALA A 127 -10.82 -2.93 15.14
N LYS A 128 -11.79 -2.49 14.33
CA LYS A 128 -12.14 -3.13 13.05
C LYS A 128 -10.97 -3.11 12.05
N LEU A 129 -10.29 -1.97 11.95
CA LEU A 129 -9.09 -1.84 11.12
C LEU A 129 -7.98 -2.79 11.59
N THR A 130 -7.78 -2.85 12.91
CA THR A 130 -6.78 -3.70 13.56
C THR A 130 -7.04 -5.17 13.29
N GLU A 131 -8.30 -5.60 13.39
CA GLU A 131 -8.74 -6.95 13.05
C GLU A 131 -8.44 -7.32 11.59
N LYS A 132 -8.79 -6.43 10.65
CA LYS A 132 -8.52 -6.63 9.21
C LYS A 132 -7.02 -6.84 8.95
N ILE A 133 -6.18 -6.03 9.59
CA ILE A 133 -4.73 -6.09 9.41
C ILE A 133 -4.13 -7.28 10.13
N ARG A 134 -4.64 -7.69 11.29
CA ARG A 134 -4.24 -8.93 11.96
C ARG A 134 -4.41 -10.13 11.05
N ASN A 135 -5.57 -10.25 10.41
CA ASN A 135 -5.86 -11.36 9.49
C ASN A 135 -4.94 -11.34 8.27
N ARG A 136 -4.59 -10.15 7.80
CA ARG A 136 -3.59 -9.96 6.75
C ARG A 136 -2.18 -10.37 7.21
N ALA A 137 -1.76 -9.94 8.40
CA ALA A 137 -0.48 -10.26 8.99
C ALA A 137 -0.34 -11.77 9.20
N TYR A 138 -1.38 -12.44 9.70
CA TYR A 138 -1.42 -13.89 9.85
C TYR A 138 -1.21 -14.62 8.52
N LYS A 139 -1.87 -14.18 7.44
CA LYS A 139 -1.66 -14.74 6.09
C LYS A 139 -0.22 -14.52 5.60
N GLN A 140 0.36 -13.36 5.88
CA GLN A 140 1.74 -13.03 5.48
C GLN A 140 2.80 -13.76 6.33
N ALA A 141 2.53 -14.02 7.61
CA ALA A 141 3.44 -14.71 8.51
C ALA A 141 3.61 -16.20 8.20
N LYS A 142 2.69 -16.79 7.42
CA LYS A 142 2.86 -18.15 6.86
C LYS A 142 3.96 -18.22 5.80
N ASP A 143 4.39 -17.08 5.26
CA ASP A 143 5.48 -16.97 4.30
C ASP A 143 6.76 -16.52 5.04
N PRO A 144 7.77 -17.41 5.21
CA PRO A 144 8.99 -17.11 5.97
C PRO A 144 9.78 -15.93 5.41
N PHE A 145 9.74 -15.73 4.09
CA PHE A 145 10.44 -14.63 3.43
C PHE A 145 9.86 -13.28 3.83
N LYS A 146 8.52 -13.19 3.88
CA LYS A 146 7.83 -11.98 4.34
C LYS A 146 8.07 -11.73 5.82
N LEU A 147 8.10 -12.77 6.65
CA LEU A 147 8.36 -12.63 8.09
C LEU A 147 9.73 -11.99 8.37
N ASN A 148 10.78 -12.47 7.71
CA ASN A 148 12.14 -11.93 7.84
C ASN A 148 12.25 -10.47 7.37
N GLN A 149 11.53 -10.10 6.31
CA GLN A 149 11.47 -8.73 5.80
C GLN A 149 10.95 -7.70 6.83
N TYR A 150 10.20 -8.12 7.85
CA TYR A 150 9.71 -7.24 8.93
C TYR A 150 10.62 -7.20 10.16
N MET A 151 11.54 -8.16 10.31
CA MET A 151 12.52 -8.21 11.40
C MET A 151 13.68 -7.23 11.17
N ASP A 152 14.20 -7.15 9.95
CA ASP A 152 15.39 -6.34 9.61
C ASP A 152 15.22 -4.82 9.76
N ILE A 153 13.98 -4.34 9.90
CA ILE A 153 13.66 -2.90 9.99
C ILE A 153 13.33 -2.50 11.44
N ALA A 154 13.33 -3.47 12.35
CA ALA A 154 13.04 -3.29 13.76
C ALA A 154 14.29 -3.18 14.64
N SER A 155 15.44 -3.65 14.17
CA SER A 155 16.72 -3.33 14.80
C SER A 155 17.03 -1.87 14.49
N PRO A 156 16.98 -0.94 15.48
CA PRO A 156 17.71 0.31 15.29
C PRO A 156 19.14 -0.11 14.95
N SER A 157 19.72 0.52 13.92
CA SER A 157 21.16 0.46 13.75
C SER A 157 21.77 0.70 15.13
N LYS A 158 22.48 -0.28 15.67
CA LYS A 158 23.48 0.00 16.70
C LYS A 158 24.51 0.90 16.01
N SER A 159 24.21 2.19 15.94
CA SER A 159 25.20 3.22 15.66
C SER A 159 26.15 3.18 16.85
N LYS A 160 27.34 2.69 16.52
CA LYS A 160 28.55 2.65 17.32
C LYS A 160 28.65 3.89 18.22
N ILE A 161 28.85 3.65 19.51
CA ILE A 161 29.67 4.50 20.37
C ILE A 161 30.97 3.73 20.56
#